data_AF-A0AA95NIB2-F1
#
_entry.id   AF-A0AA95NIB2-F1
#
_cell.length_a   1.000
_cell.length_b   1.000
_cell.length_c   1.000
_cell.angle_alpha   90.00
_cell.angle_beta   90.00
_cell.angle_gamma   90.00
#
_symmetry.space_group_name_H-M   'P 1'
#
loop_
_entity.id
_entity.type
_entity.pdbx_description
1 polymer ?
#
loop_
_entity_poly.entity_id
_entity_poly.type
_entity_poly.pdbx_seq_one_letter_code
_entity_poly.pdbx_strand_id
1 'polypeptide(L)'
;MNRPKPFSMIREFHLADWFTLANAFCGMGALFSVMTYLQTQQLLHLHYACALIPAALVFDILDGRIARWRQQSSVLGRELDSLADVISFGVAPAAIAYGFGMQGLWDRIILVFFVACGVSRLARFNVTAEALSEGGDKVKYFEGTPIPTSLLLVLALWFAAAQGAVGSSELWGGKLLIGGFTLHPLVLMFAVSGSLMVSRLRIPKL
;
A
#
# COMPACT_ATOMS: atom_id res chain seq x y z
N MET A 1 -29.81 26.80 17.28
CA MET A 1 -29.69 26.06 16.01
C MET A 1 -28.41 26.52 15.31
N ASN A 2 -27.26 25.91 15.64
CA ASN A 2 -25.97 26.29 15.05
C ASN A 2 -25.89 25.73 13.63
N ARG A 3 -25.93 26.60 12.63
CA ARG A 3 -25.65 26.22 11.24
C ARG A 3 -24.19 25.73 11.16
N PRO A 4 -23.90 24.54 10.61
CA PRO A 4 -22.52 24.15 10.35
C PRO A 4 -21.92 25.16 9.37
N LYS A 5 -20.80 25.78 9.75
CA LYS A 5 -20.12 26.75 8.88
C LYS A 5 -19.56 26.00 7.67
N PRO A 6 -19.75 26.49 6.43
CA PRO A 6 -19.06 25.91 5.29
C PRO A 6 -17.56 26.10 5.57
N PHE A 7 -16.74 25.07 5.35
CA PHE A 7 -15.30 25.04 5.67
C PHE A 7 -14.88 24.67 7.11
N SER A 8 -15.71 23.99 7.91
CA SER A 8 -15.21 23.43 9.20
C SER A 8 -14.17 22.33 9.01
N MET A 9 -14.30 21.53 7.94
CA MET A 9 -13.41 20.39 7.66
C MET A 9 -11.96 20.82 7.42
N ILE A 10 -11.72 21.87 6.62
CA ILE A 10 -10.36 22.40 6.31
C ILE A 10 -9.69 23.04 7.55
N ARG A 11 -10.49 23.51 8.51
CA ARG A 11 -9.99 24.19 9.72
C ARG A 11 -9.64 23.22 10.86
N GLU A 12 -10.05 21.96 10.73
CA GLU A 12 -9.70 20.85 11.62
C GLU A 12 -8.48 20.04 11.12
N PHE A 13 -7.93 20.36 9.94
CA PHE A 13 -6.70 19.72 9.45
C PHE A 13 -5.53 20.11 10.34
N HIS A 14 -5.06 19.14 11.12
CA HIS A 14 -3.77 19.21 11.76
C HIS A 14 -2.67 19.01 10.72
N LEU A 15 -1.45 19.44 11.07
CA LEU A 15 -0.27 19.23 10.22
C LEU A 15 -0.09 17.75 9.82
N ALA A 16 -0.48 16.81 10.68
CA ALA A 16 -0.42 15.37 10.37
C ALA A 16 -1.30 15.01 9.16
N ASP A 17 -2.53 15.53 9.09
CA ASP A 17 -3.47 15.22 8.00
C ASP A 17 -2.96 15.69 6.62
N TRP A 18 -2.17 16.77 6.57
CA TRP A 18 -1.50 17.22 5.34
C TRP A 18 -0.41 16.25 4.87
N PHE A 19 0.33 15.65 5.80
CA PHE A 19 1.34 14.64 5.46
C PHE A 19 0.68 13.33 5.02
N THR A 20 -0.43 12.94 5.64
CA THR A 20 -1.22 11.79 5.22
C THR A 20 -1.84 11.99 3.84
N LEU A 21 -2.31 13.21 3.53
CA LEU A 21 -2.71 13.57 2.16
C LEU A 21 -1.54 13.52 1.18
N ALA A 22 -0.33 13.88 1.60
CA ALA A 22 0.88 13.74 0.79
C ALA A 22 1.22 12.26 0.52
N ASN A 23 1.05 11.38 1.50
CA ASN A 23 1.13 9.92 1.32
C ASN A 23 0.14 9.47 0.22
N ALA A 24 -1.14 9.81 0.35
CA ALA A 24 -2.16 9.47 -0.66
C ALA A 24 -1.85 10.07 -2.05
N PHE A 25 -1.30 11.28 -2.10
CA PHE A 25 -0.86 11.92 -3.34
C PHE A 25 0.27 11.14 -4.03
N CYS A 26 1.24 10.63 -3.27
CA CYS A 26 2.29 9.77 -3.80
C CYS A 26 1.72 8.45 -4.35
N GLY A 27 0.79 7.81 -3.62
CA GLY A 27 0.10 6.61 -4.09
C GLY A 27 -0.64 6.86 -5.41
N MET A 28 -1.45 7.92 -5.48
CA MET A 28 -2.17 8.28 -6.71
C MET A 28 -1.22 8.65 -7.86
N GLY A 29 -0.14 9.38 -7.57
CA GLY A 29 0.90 9.72 -8.55
C GLY A 29 1.58 8.48 -9.13
N ALA A 30 1.78 7.44 -8.31
CA ALA A 30 2.31 6.16 -8.79
C ALA A 30 1.32 5.47 -9.74
N LEU A 31 0.02 5.47 -9.44
CA LEU A 31 -1.00 4.96 -10.36
C LEU A 31 -0.98 5.69 -11.71
N PHE A 32 -0.96 7.02 -11.71
CA PHE A 32 -0.90 7.78 -12.95
C PHE A 32 0.39 7.49 -13.73
N SER A 33 1.52 7.38 -13.04
CA SER A 33 2.79 7.03 -13.69
C SER A 33 2.73 5.64 -14.34
N VAL A 34 2.09 4.65 -13.70
CA VAL A 34 1.84 3.33 -14.31
C VAL A 34 0.93 3.45 -15.53
N MET A 35 -0.16 4.22 -15.45
CA MET A 35 -1.06 4.40 -16.59
C MET A 35 -0.35 5.07 -17.78
N THR A 36 0.47 6.09 -17.52
CA THR A 36 1.29 6.73 -18.56
C THR A 36 2.33 5.77 -19.11
N TYR A 37 2.93 4.91 -18.29
CA TYR A 37 3.81 3.85 -18.77
C TYR A 37 3.08 2.90 -19.73
N LEU A 38 1.88 2.43 -19.37
CA LEU A 38 1.10 1.53 -20.23
C LEU A 38 0.77 2.17 -21.59
N GLN A 39 0.54 3.48 -21.63
CA GLN A 39 0.26 4.22 -22.86
C GLN A 39 1.51 4.53 -23.69
N THR A 40 2.60 4.96 -23.04
CA THR A 40 3.81 5.50 -23.72
C THR A 40 4.93 4.48 -23.86
N GLN A 41 4.88 3.38 -23.11
CA GLN A 41 5.92 2.36 -22.97
C GLN A 41 7.28 2.92 -22.51
N GLN A 42 7.31 4.12 -21.94
CA GLN A 42 8.54 4.77 -21.46
C GLN A 42 8.87 4.33 -20.03
N LEU A 43 9.92 3.51 -19.87
CA LEU A 43 10.38 2.97 -18.59
C LEU A 43 10.62 4.03 -17.49
N LEU A 44 10.91 5.27 -17.88
CA LEU A 44 11.04 6.39 -16.94
C LEU A 44 9.82 6.54 -16.02
N HIS A 45 8.61 6.39 -16.56
CA HIS A 45 7.38 6.50 -15.79
C HIS A 45 7.22 5.35 -14.79
N LEU A 46 7.70 4.15 -15.14
CA LEU A 46 7.69 3.00 -14.26
C LEU A 46 8.68 3.19 -13.09
N HIS A 47 9.85 3.79 -13.35
CA HIS A 47 10.78 4.20 -12.31
C HIS A 47 10.20 5.27 -11.38
N TYR A 48 9.49 6.28 -11.91
CA TYR A 48 8.79 7.25 -11.08
C TYR A 48 7.71 6.61 -10.21
N ALA A 49 6.91 5.69 -10.77
CA ALA A 49 5.93 4.95 -10.00
C ALA A 49 6.56 4.20 -8.82
N CYS A 50 7.68 3.52 -9.06
CA CYS A 50 8.40 2.78 -8.02
C CYS A 50 9.02 3.72 -6.98
N ALA A 51 9.56 4.87 -7.39
CA ALA A 51 10.19 5.84 -6.48
C ALA A 51 9.19 6.57 -5.58
N LEU A 52 7.93 6.72 -6.02
CA LEU A 52 6.88 7.37 -5.24
C LEU A 52 6.43 6.55 -4.02
N ILE A 53 6.55 5.22 -4.04
CA ILE A 53 6.15 4.36 -2.91
C ILE A 53 7.06 4.54 -1.68
N PRO A 54 8.41 4.53 -1.80
CA PRO A 54 9.29 4.92 -0.71
C PRO A 54 9.04 6.34 -0.20
N ALA A 55 8.73 7.29 -1.10
CA ALA A 55 8.40 8.65 -0.70
C ALA A 55 7.10 8.69 0.13
N ALA A 56 6.08 7.94 -0.28
CA ALA A 56 4.84 7.76 0.47
C ALA A 56 5.09 7.26 1.90
N LEU A 57 6.00 6.29 2.06
CA LEU A 57 6.41 5.77 3.38
C LEU A 57 7.12 6.80 4.24
N VAL A 58 7.91 7.68 3.64
CA VAL A 58 8.53 8.77 4.41
C VAL A 58 7.45 9.71 4.95
N PHE A 59 6.43 10.04 4.15
CA PHE A 59 5.33 10.89 4.60
C PHE A 59 4.48 10.24 5.70
N ASP A 60 4.18 8.95 5.58
CA ASP A 60 3.50 8.13 6.60
C ASP A 60 4.30 8.09 7.94
N ILE A 61 5.60 7.83 7.89
CA ILE A 61 6.41 7.84 9.12
C ILE A 61 6.43 9.23 9.78
N LEU A 62 6.41 10.30 8.97
CA LEU A 62 6.41 11.66 9.45
C LEU A 62 5.06 12.05 10.07
N ASP A 63 3.93 11.69 9.46
CA ASP A 63 2.61 12.00 10.03
C ASP A 63 2.39 11.33 11.39
N GLY A 64 2.77 10.06 11.53
CA GLY A 64 2.65 9.31 12.77
C GLY A 64 3.60 9.83 13.86
N ARG A 65 4.77 10.35 13.48
CA ARG A 65 5.66 11.06 14.42
C ARG A 65 5.06 12.39 14.88
N ILE A 66 4.49 13.17 13.96
CA ILE A 66 3.89 14.47 14.28
C ILE A 66 2.63 14.30 15.14
N ALA A 67 1.78 13.33 14.84
CA ALA A 67 0.59 13.01 15.62
C ALA A 67 0.94 12.62 17.07
N ARG A 68 1.96 11.76 17.25
CA ARG A 68 2.45 11.40 18.60
C ARG A 68 3.07 12.58 19.35
N TRP A 69 3.85 13.41 18.65
CA TRP A 69 4.49 14.57 19.27
C TRP A 69 3.47 15.61 19.73
N ARG A 70 2.38 15.78 18.98
CA ARG A 70 1.29 16.71 19.33
C ARG A 70 0.31 16.16 20.36
N GLN A 71 0.44 14.90 20.79
CA GLN A 71 -0.51 14.23 21.72
C GLN A 71 -1.98 14.37 21.27
N GLN A 72 -2.20 14.56 19.97
CA GLN A 72 -3.51 14.78 19.37
C GLN A 72 -3.69 13.72 18.28
N SER A 73 -4.21 12.56 18.68
CA SER A 73 -4.69 11.53 17.77
C SER A 73 -6.20 11.74 17.60
N SER A 74 -6.60 12.37 16.49
CA SER A 74 -8.01 12.47 16.11
C SER A 74 -8.47 11.14 15.48
N VAL A 75 -9.71 10.73 15.76
CA VAL A 75 -10.34 9.57 15.10
C VAL A 75 -10.39 9.77 13.58
N LEU A 76 -10.67 11.00 13.13
CA LEU A 76 -10.68 11.35 11.70
C LEU A 76 -9.31 11.16 11.04
N GLY A 77 -8.24 11.65 11.66
CA GLY A 77 -6.89 11.55 11.12
C GLY A 77 -6.42 10.10 10.99
N ARG A 78 -6.83 9.24 11.95
CA ARG A 78 -6.56 7.80 11.91
C ARG A 78 -7.26 7.09 10.75
N GLU A 79 -8.53 7.41 10.50
CA GLU A 79 -9.26 6.84 9.35
C GLU A 79 -8.66 7.34 8.03
N LEU A 80 -8.27 8.61 7.97
CA LEU A 80 -7.62 9.20 6.80
C LEU A 80 -6.26 8.54 6.51
N ASP A 81 -5.47 8.24 7.54
CA ASP A 81 -4.22 7.47 7.49
C ASP A 81 -4.41 6.08 6.89
N SER A 82 -5.40 5.36 7.41
CA SER A 82 -5.71 4.01 6.91
C SER A 82 -6.16 4.02 5.44
N LEU A 83 -6.94 5.02 5.01
CA LEU A 83 -7.35 5.16 3.61
C LEU A 83 -6.16 5.50 2.71
N ALA A 84 -5.26 6.39 3.14
CA ALA A 84 -4.05 6.74 2.41
C ALA A 84 -3.12 5.53 2.24
N ASP A 85 -2.95 4.75 3.31
CA ASP A 85 -2.13 3.54 3.30
C ASP A 85 -2.65 2.45 2.36
N VAL A 86 -3.98 2.25 2.30
CA VAL A 86 -4.57 1.32 1.32
C VAL A 86 -4.19 1.72 -0.11
N ILE A 87 -4.22 3.02 -0.42
CA ILE A 87 -3.88 3.52 -1.75
C ILE A 87 -2.39 3.33 -2.03
N SER A 88 -1.52 3.81 -1.14
CA SER A 88 -0.07 3.83 -1.34
C SER A 88 0.62 2.48 -1.20
N PHE A 89 0.13 1.60 -0.31
CA PHE A 89 0.79 0.33 -0.02
C PHE A 89 -0.01 -0.91 -0.41
N GLY A 90 -1.29 -0.76 -0.74
CA GLY A 90 -2.12 -1.83 -1.30
C GLY A 90 -2.28 -1.67 -2.81
N VAL A 91 -2.99 -0.62 -3.22
CA VAL A 91 -3.41 -0.41 -4.61
C VAL A 91 -2.22 -0.07 -5.52
N ALA A 92 -1.36 0.87 -5.12
CA ALA A 92 -0.26 1.32 -5.96
C ALA A 92 0.75 0.20 -6.27
N PRO A 93 1.21 -0.65 -5.32
CA PRO A 93 2.06 -1.80 -5.63
C PRO A 93 1.41 -2.80 -6.58
N ALA A 94 0.11 -3.05 -6.43
CA ALA A 94 -0.63 -3.93 -7.34
C ALA A 94 -0.73 -3.34 -8.76
N ALA A 95 -0.95 -2.02 -8.87
CA ALA A 95 -0.93 -1.32 -10.14
C ALA A 95 0.46 -1.36 -10.79
N ILE A 96 1.53 -1.13 -10.03
CA ILE A 96 2.92 -1.24 -10.52
C ILE A 96 3.16 -2.64 -11.07
N ALA A 97 2.83 -3.70 -10.33
CA ALA A 97 2.95 -5.08 -10.80
C ALA A 97 2.21 -5.33 -12.12
N TYR A 98 0.98 -4.83 -12.24
CA TYR A 98 0.22 -4.89 -13.49
C TYR A 98 0.93 -4.13 -14.64
N GLY A 99 1.51 -2.97 -14.33
CA GLY A 99 2.35 -2.19 -15.24
C GLY A 99 3.54 -2.96 -15.78
N PHE A 100 4.22 -3.73 -14.93
CA PHE A 100 5.39 -4.54 -15.31
C PHE A 100 5.09 -5.69 -16.30
N GLY A 101 3.81 -5.98 -16.59
CA GLY A 101 3.41 -6.97 -17.58
C GLY A 101 2.63 -8.15 -16.99
N MET A 102 2.32 -8.12 -15.69
CA MET A 102 1.54 -9.13 -14.96
C MET A 102 0.04 -8.96 -15.23
N GLN A 103 -0.33 -9.05 -16.51
CA GLN A 103 -1.65 -8.70 -17.01
C GLN A 103 -2.57 -9.91 -17.25
N GLY A 104 -2.08 -11.13 -16.96
CA GLY A 104 -2.83 -12.36 -17.12
C GLY A 104 -4.06 -12.44 -16.21
N LEU A 105 -5.02 -13.28 -16.55
CA LEU A 105 -6.23 -13.44 -15.73
C LEU A 105 -5.91 -13.86 -14.29
N TRP A 106 -5.02 -14.85 -14.14
CA TRP A 106 -4.56 -15.32 -12.83
C TRP A 106 -3.77 -14.24 -12.08
N ASP A 107 -2.95 -13.47 -12.80
CA ASP A 107 -2.20 -12.38 -12.19
C ASP A 107 -3.16 -11.35 -11.58
N ARG A 108 -4.19 -10.93 -12.33
CA ARG A 108 -5.20 -9.99 -11.86
C ARG A 108 -5.94 -10.49 -10.62
N ILE A 109 -6.34 -11.76 -10.61
CA ILE A 109 -7.01 -12.37 -9.45
C ILE A 109 -6.13 -12.29 -8.21
N ILE A 110 -4.83 -12.60 -8.36
CA ILE A 110 -3.87 -12.58 -7.25
C ILE A 110 -3.58 -11.14 -6.79
N LEU A 111 -3.45 -10.19 -7.71
CA LEU A 111 -3.27 -8.78 -7.38
C LEU A 111 -4.49 -8.19 -6.65
N VAL A 112 -5.70 -8.55 -7.07
CA VAL A 112 -6.94 -8.19 -6.36
C VAL A 112 -6.98 -8.81 -4.96
N PHE A 113 -6.61 -10.09 -4.85
CA PHE A 113 -6.50 -10.76 -3.56
C PHE A 113 -5.50 -10.05 -2.63
N PHE A 114 -4.35 -9.63 -3.14
CA PHE A 114 -3.35 -8.87 -2.37
C PHE A 114 -3.93 -7.54 -1.84
N VAL A 115 -4.64 -6.77 -2.67
CA VAL A 115 -5.29 -5.52 -2.23
C VAL A 115 -6.35 -5.81 -1.16
N ALA A 116 -7.19 -6.84 -1.36
CA ALA A 116 -8.21 -7.23 -0.39
C ALA A 116 -7.61 -7.65 0.97
N CYS A 117 -6.46 -8.34 0.95
CA CYS A 117 -5.69 -8.67 2.15
C CYS A 117 -5.19 -7.41 2.88
N GLY A 118 -4.64 -6.44 2.14
CA GLY A 118 -4.21 -5.16 2.68
C GLY A 118 -5.34 -4.41 3.38
N VAL A 119 -6.48 -4.23 2.69
CA VAL A 119 -7.67 -3.57 3.25
C VAL A 119 -8.16 -4.26 4.52
N SER A 120 -8.28 -5.58 4.50
CA SER A 120 -8.76 -6.37 5.65
C SER A 120 -7.85 -6.21 6.88
N ARG A 121 -6.54 -6.14 6.65
CA ARG A 121 -5.56 -5.93 7.72
C ARG A 121 -5.71 -4.55 8.36
N LEU A 122 -5.82 -3.49 7.55
CA LEU A 122 -5.95 -2.12 8.07
C LEU A 122 -7.27 -1.94 8.83
N ALA A 123 -8.38 -2.47 8.30
CA ALA A 123 -9.66 -2.48 9.00
C ALA A 123 -9.56 -3.17 10.38
N ARG A 124 -8.85 -4.31 10.47
CA ARG A 124 -8.63 -5.01 11.74
C ARG A 124 -7.77 -4.21 12.72
N PHE A 125 -6.75 -3.50 12.21
CA PHE A 125 -5.91 -2.63 13.03
C PHE A 125 -6.71 -1.46 13.61
N ASN A 126 -7.62 -0.86 12.82
CA ASN A 126 -8.52 0.21 13.27
C ASN A 126 -9.42 -0.25 14.43
N VAL A 127 -10.15 -1.34 14.22
CA VAL A 127 -11.03 -1.94 15.25
C VAL A 127 -10.26 -2.32 16.51
N THR A 128 -9.07 -2.91 16.38
CA THR A 128 -8.26 -3.35 17.54
C THR A 128 -7.83 -2.18 18.41
N ALA A 129 -7.44 -1.04 17.81
CA ALA A 129 -7.01 0.09 18.62
C ALA A 129 -8.16 1.00 19.10
N GLU A 130 -9.36 0.89 18.53
CA GLU A 130 -10.58 1.40 19.18
C GLU A 130 -10.90 0.60 20.46
N ALA A 131 -10.87 -0.73 20.39
CA ALA A 131 -11.12 -1.60 21.55
C ALA A 131 -10.11 -1.38 22.71
N LEU A 132 -8.85 -1.11 22.39
CA LEU A 132 -7.80 -0.75 23.37
C LEU A 132 -8.05 0.60 24.07
N SER A 133 -8.83 1.50 23.46
CA SER A 133 -9.16 2.81 24.03
C SER A 133 -10.31 2.74 25.03
N GLU A 134 -11.11 1.66 25.04
CA GLU A 134 -12.31 1.53 25.87
C GLU A 134 -12.14 0.66 27.13
N GLY A 135 -11.08 -0.14 27.26
CA GLY A 135 -10.88 -0.98 28.45
C GLY A 135 -9.47 -1.58 28.52
N GLY A 136 -8.78 -1.33 29.64
CA GLY A 136 -7.37 -1.65 29.80
C GLY A 136 -7.02 -3.14 29.65
N ASP A 137 -6.11 -3.44 28.72
CA ASP A 137 -4.93 -4.25 29.00
C ASP A 137 -3.92 -4.10 27.86
N LYS A 138 -2.63 -4.04 28.18
CA LYS A 138 -1.55 -3.86 27.19
C LYS A 138 -1.47 -5.08 26.27
N VAL A 139 -1.99 -4.96 25.04
CA VAL A 139 -1.89 -6.04 24.04
C VAL A 139 -0.41 -6.26 23.67
N LYS A 140 0.14 -7.38 24.17
CA LYS A 140 1.56 -7.79 24.11
C LYS A 140 2.02 -8.37 22.77
N TYR A 141 1.21 -8.28 21.71
CA TYR A 141 1.50 -8.94 20.43
C TYR A 141 1.24 -7.99 19.26
N PHE A 142 2.27 -7.75 18.45
CA PHE A 142 2.09 -7.21 17.10
C PHE A 142 1.68 -8.38 16.19
N GLU A 143 0.46 -8.33 15.63
CA GLU A 143 0.01 -9.30 14.63
C GLU A 143 0.26 -8.75 13.22
N GLY A 144 0.97 -9.53 12.40
CA GLY A 144 1.21 -9.27 10.97
C GLY A 144 2.51 -8.52 10.64
N THR A 145 3.19 -8.91 9.56
CA THR A 145 4.41 -8.25 9.07
C THR A 145 4.12 -6.81 8.65
N PRO A 146 4.85 -5.77 9.12
CA PRO A 146 4.50 -4.36 8.87
C PRO A 146 4.24 -4.07 7.38
N ILE A 147 3.27 -3.18 7.10
CA ILE A 147 2.86 -2.72 5.75
C ILE A 147 4.03 -2.48 4.78
N PRO A 148 5.24 -2.02 5.20
CA PRO A 148 6.43 -1.98 4.34
C PRO A 148 6.88 -3.31 3.70
N THR A 149 6.25 -4.46 3.96
CA THR A 149 6.47 -5.65 3.12
C THR A 149 6.05 -5.44 1.67
N SER A 150 5.06 -4.57 1.39
CA SER A 150 4.72 -4.20 0.01
C SER A 150 5.81 -3.33 -0.63
N LEU A 151 6.54 -2.54 0.16
CA LEU A 151 7.70 -1.79 -0.31
C LEU A 151 8.79 -2.74 -0.84
N LEU A 152 9.03 -3.87 -0.17
CA LEU A 152 9.99 -4.87 -0.65
C LEU A 152 9.61 -5.43 -2.02
N LEU A 153 8.31 -5.64 -2.28
CA LEU A 153 7.81 -6.05 -3.60
C LEU A 153 8.06 -4.96 -4.64
N VAL A 154 7.80 -3.69 -4.31
CA VAL A 154 8.06 -2.56 -5.22
C VAL A 154 9.55 -2.38 -5.48
N LEU A 155 10.41 -2.53 -4.47
CA LEU A 155 11.87 -2.47 -4.65
C LEU A 155 12.38 -3.62 -5.51
N ALA A 156 11.83 -4.82 -5.35
CA ALA A 156 12.17 -5.96 -6.21
C ALA A 156 11.76 -5.71 -7.67
N LEU A 157 10.56 -5.16 -7.89
CA LEU A 157 10.10 -4.73 -9.21
C LEU A 157 10.97 -3.61 -9.79
N TRP A 158 11.33 -2.60 -8.98
CA TRP A 158 12.20 -1.52 -9.42
C TRP A 158 13.58 -2.05 -9.85
N PHE A 159 14.14 -3.00 -9.10
CA PHE A 159 15.38 -3.66 -9.46
C PHE A 159 15.24 -4.50 -10.75
N ALA A 160 14.09 -5.14 -10.98
CA ALA A 160 13.79 -5.80 -12.24
C ALA A 160 13.73 -4.80 -13.41
N ALA A 161 13.12 -3.63 -13.21
CA ALA A 161 13.10 -2.57 -14.23
C ALA A 161 14.50 -2.04 -14.56
N ALA A 162 15.37 -1.89 -13.56
CA ALA A 162 16.75 -1.46 -13.77
C ALA A 162 17.57 -2.45 -14.62
N GLN A 163 17.18 -3.74 -14.61
CA GLN A 163 17.79 -4.78 -15.44
C GLN A 163 17.12 -4.96 -16.81
N GLY A 164 16.09 -4.16 -17.12
CA GLY A 164 15.31 -4.30 -18.35
C GLY A 164 14.35 -5.48 -18.36
N ALA A 165 14.14 -6.16 -17.22
CA ALA A 165 13.20 -7.27 -17.05
C ALA A 165 11.76 -6.74 -16.91
N VAL A 166 11.30 -6.00 -17.93
CA VAL A 166 9.98 -5.37 -17.98
C VAL A 166 9.25 -5.87 -19.21
N GLY A 167 8.01 -6.28 -19.02
CA GLY A 167 7.19 -6.88 -20.07
C GLY A 167 7.00 -8.37 -19.86
N SER A 168 5.89 -8.88 -20.36
CA SER A 168 5.39 -10.19 -19.98
C SER A 168 6.38 -11.34 -20.27
N SER A 169 7.26 -11.23 -21.29
CA SER A 169 8.24 -12.28 -21.64
C SER A 169 9.56 -12.17 -20.88
N GLU A 170 9.95 -10.96 -20.49
CA GLU A 170 11.26 -10.65 -19.87
C GLU A 170 11.20 -10.67 -18.34
N LEU A 171 9.99 -10.79 -17.76
CA LEU A 171 9.79 -10.89 -16.33
C LEU A 171 10.48 -12.14 -15.75
N TRP A 172 11.06 -11.99 -14.56
CA TRP A 172 11.69 -13.12 -13.87
C TRP A 172 10.71 -14.27 -13.63
N GLY A 173 11.13 -15.47 -14.03
CA GLY A 173 10.31 -16.67 -14.00
C GLY A 173 9.48 -16.92 -15.27
N GLY A 174 9.49 -15.99 -16.23
CA GLY A 174 8.80 -16.14 -17.52
C GLY A 174 7.28 -16.22 -17.39
N LYS A 175 6.64 -16.88 -18.36
CA LYS A 175 5.18 -17.08 -18.42
C LYS A 175 4.85 -18.55 -18.24
N LEU A 176 3.89 -18.86 -17.36
CA LEU A 176 3.22 -20.15 -17.32
C LEU A 176 1.84 -20.01 -17.95
N LEU A 177 1.48 -20.94 -18.82
CA LEU A 177 0.12 -21.06 -19.34
C LEU A 177 -0.62 -22.08 -18.48
N ILE A 178 -1.56 -21.61 -17.66
CA ILE A 178 -2.41 -22.46 -16.81
C ILE A 178 -3.85 -22.31 -17.31
N GLY A 179 -4.39 -23.38 -17.88
CA GLY A 179 -5.77 -23.40 -18.38
C GLY A 179 -6.04 -22.41 -19.52
N GLY A 180 -5.04 -22.10 -20.35
CA GLY A 180 -5.15 -21.12 -21.44
C GLY A 180 -4.92 -19.67 -21.04
N PHE A 181 -4.72 -19.38 -19.75
CA PHE A 181 -4.42 -18.05 -19.23
C PHE A 181 -2.98 -17.95 -18.75
N THR A 182 -2.36 -16.79 -18.96
CA THR A 182 -0.99 -16.53 -18.50
C THR A 182 -0.96 -16.28 -16.99
N LEU A 183 0.01 -16.90 -16.32
CA LEU A 183 0.39 -16.65 -14.94
C LEU A 183 1.89 -16.35 -14.92
N HIS A 184 2.28 -15.25 -14.28
CA HIS A 184 3.68 -14.93 -14.05
C HIS A 184 4.07 -15.38 -12.64
N PRO A 185 5.10 -16.22 -12.45
CA PRO A 185 5.54 -16.68 -11.13
C PRO A 185 5.77 -15.55 -10.13
N LEU A 186 6.20 -14.39 -10.60
CA LEU A 186 6.44 -13.21 -9.78
C LEU A 186 5.19 -12.73 -9.03
N VAL A 187 3.98 -13.02 -9.54
CA VAL A 187 2.72 -12.66 -8.88
C VAL A 187 2.46 -13.49 -7.63
N LEU A 188 3.06 -14.68 -7.54
CA LEU A 188 2.97 -15.51 -6.34
C LEU A 188 3.63 -14.83 -5.14
N MET A 189 4.62 -13.96 -5.35
CA MET A 189 5.18 -13.14 -4.27
C MET A 189 4.13 -12.19 -3.67
N PHE A 190 3.21 -11.67 -4.49
CA PHE A 190 2.07 -10.87 -4.02
C PHE A 190 1.06 -11.74 -3.28
N ALA A 191 0.78 -12.97 -3.76
CA ALA A 191 -0.07 -13.93 -3.05
C ALA A 191 0.49 -14.27 -1.66
N VAL A 192 1.79 -14.56 -1.59
CA VAL A 192 2.49 -14.87 -0.34
C VAL A 192 2.48 -13.66 0.59
N SER A 193 2.84 -12.47 0.09
CA SER A 193 2.82 -11.24 0.89
C SER A 193 1.42 -10.92 1.42
N GLY A 194 0.38 -10.99 0.58
CA GLY A 194 -1.01 -10.79 1.01
C GLY A 194 -1.46 -11.83 2.04
N SER A 195 -1.11 -13.10 1.83
CA SER A 195 -1.39 -14.16 2.79
C SER A 195 -0.69 -13.91 4.13
N LEU A 196 0.56 -13.44 4.13
CA LEU A 196 1.30 -13.06 5.34
C LEU A 196 0.67 -11.85 6.05
N MET A 197 0.09 -10.89 5.33
CA MET A 197 -0.61 -9.73 5.91
C MET A 197 -1.87 -10.13 6.69
N VAL A 198 -2.59 -11.16 6.23
CA VAL A 198 -3.82 -11.66 6.88
C VAL A 198 -3.52 -12.81 7.85
N SER A 199 -2.39 -13.50 7.67
CA SER A 199 -1.98 -14.60 8.52
C SER A 199 -1.77 -14.14 9.97
N ARG A 200 -2.32 -14.91 10.91
CA ARG A 200 -2.16 -14.72 12.36
C ARG A 200 -0.77 -15.16 12.86
N LEU A 201 0.29 -14.87 12.11
CA LEU A 201 1.66 -15.16 12.53
C LEU A 201 2.03 -14.19 13.66
N ARG A 202 1.96 -14.72 14.89
CA ARG A 202 2.40 -14.08 16.13
C ARG A 202 3.94 -14.04 16.12
N ILE A 203 4.55 -12.88 15.87
CA ILE A 203 6.01 -12.71 16.01
C ILE A 203 6.29 -12.32 17.47
N PRO A 204 6.99 -13.15 18.26
CA PRO A 204 7.37 -12.80 19.63
C PRO A 204 8.45 -11.71 19.62
N LYS A 205 8.33 -10.73 20.52
CA LYS A 205 9.38 -9.72 20.77
C LYS A 205 10.61 -10.41 21.36
N LEU A 206 11.78 -10.20 20.73
CA LEU A 206 13.08 -10.28 21.41
C LEU A 206 13.29 -9.00 22.22
#